data_AF-A0A2E4QQ48-F1
#
_entry.id   AF-A0A2E4QQ48-F1
#
_cell.length_a   1.000
_cell.length_b   1.000
_cell.length_c   1.000
_cell.angle_alpha   90.00
_cell.angle_beta   90.00
_cell.angle_gamma   90.00
#
_symmetry.space_group_name_H-M   'P 1'
#
loop_
_entity.id
_entity.type
_entity.pdbx_description
1 polymer ?
#
loop_
_entity_poly.entity_id
_entity_poly.type
_entity_poly.pdbx_seq_one_letter_code
_entity_poly.pdbx_strand_id
1 'polypeptide(L)'
;MGLSYPIAANARAALLLQDEEVFAANITDAKAKAKGPVALVTEWLKPTPDETDILVKAADGHIARGFVQTYADDQDEPVFAVSFWKHQSAEDLKKTEEDEARLRAQHAREHTNDIYFTRPELRRKRFPGRSQRMRDVHPDQIDLFSEEQE
;
A
#
# COMPACT_ATOMS: atom_id res chain seq x y z
N MET A 1 12.54 12.68 -16.07
CA MET A 1 13.01 11.29 -15.93
C MET A 1 12.19 10.67 -14.80
N GLY A 2 11.60 9.48 -15.02
CA GLY A 2 10.83 8.79 -13.99
C GLY A 2 11.74 8.07 -12.99
N LEU A 3 11.25 7.85 -11.77
CA LEU A 3 11.95 7.04 -10.77
C LEU A 3 12.02 5.59 -11.27
N SER A 4 13.22 5.02 -11.27
CA SER A 4 13.47 3.62 -11.64
C SER A 4 14.25 2.95 -10.53
N TYR A 5 13.80 1.77 -10.11
CA TYR A 5 14.38 1.05 -8.99
C TYR A 5 15.08 -0.22 -9.49
N PRO A 6 16.27 -0.57 -8.96
CA PRO A 6 16.96 -1.80 -9.34
C PRO A 6 16.24 -3.03 -8.78
N ILE A 7 16.35 -4.16 -9.46
CA ILE A 7 15.93 -5.47 -8.94
C ILE A 7 17.14 -6.16 -8.31
N ALA A 8 17.10 -6.40 -7.00
CA ALA A 8 18.24 -6.92 -6.25
C ALA A 8 17.82 -7.81 -5.06
N ALA A 9 18.78 -8.56 -4.50
CA ALA A 9 18.54 -9.38 -3.31
C ALA A 9 18.62 -8.57 -2.01
N ASN A 10 19.46 -7.55 -1.95
CA ASN A 10 19.71 -6.70 -0.78
C ASN A 10 20.11 -5.28 -1.18
N ALA A 11 20.08 -4.34 -0.21
CA ALA A 11 20.47 -2.95 -0.42
C ALA A 11 21.88 -2.77 -1.02
N ARG A 12 22.85 -3.58 -0.56
CA ARG A 12 24.24 -3.52 -1.05
C ARG A 12 24.33 -3.85 -2.54
N ALA A 13 23.71 -4.95 -2.97
CA ALA A 13 23.68 -5.33 -4.38
C ALA A 13 22.93 -4.29 -5.22
N ALA A 14 21.86 -3.69 -4.68
CA ALA A 14 21.12 -2.63 -5.37
C ALA A 14 21.98 -1.38 -5.64
N LEU A 15 22.84 -0.98 -4.68
CA LEU A 15 23.74 0.17 -4.84
C LEU A 15 24.90 -0.10 -5.80
N LEU A 16 25.40 -1.32 -5.83
CA LEU A 16 26.53 -1.69 -6.69
C LEU A 16 26.10 -2.08 -8.10
N LEU A 17 24.80 -2.08 -8.40
CA LEU A 17 24.26 -2.48 -9.69
C LEU A 17 24.44 -1.37 -10.73
N GLN A 18 25.25 -1.64 -11.75
CA GLN A 18 25.48 -0.70 -12.86
C GLN A 18 24.59 -0.98 -14.08
N ASP A 19 24.05 -2.19 -14.20
CA ASP A 19 23.27 -2.63 -15.36
C ASP A 19 21.87 -2.01 -15.38
N GLU A 20 21.64 -1.09 -16.32
CA GLU A 20 20.35 -0.40 -16.49
C GLU A 20 19.20 -1.33 -16.87
N GLU A 21 19.50 -2.49 -17.47
CA GLU A 21 18.48 -3.46 -17.88
C GLU A 21 17.68 -4.02 -16.70
N VAL A 22 18.28 -4.03 -15.50
CA VAL A 22 17.70 -4.61 -14.28
C VAL A 22 16.85 -3.59 -13.50
N PHE A 23 16.69 -2.37 -14.02
CA PHE A 23 15.87 -1.32 -13.39
C PHE A 23 14.43 -1.37 -13.89
N ALA A 24 13.46 -1.17 -13.00
CA ALA A 24 12.04 -1.10 -13.33
C ALA A 24 11.38 0.08 -12.63
N ALA A 25 10.55 0.82 -13.35
CA ALA A 25 9.83 1.97 -12.81
C ALA A 25 8.50 1.57 -12.13
N ASN A 26 7.92 0.44 -12.53
CA ASN A 26 6.64 -0.04 -12.00
C ASN A 26 6.69 -1.54 -11.68
N ILE A 27 5.72 -1.99 -10.88
CA ILE A 27 5.66 -3.39 -10.41
C ILE A 27 5.44 -4.39 -11.56
N THR A 28 4.74 -3.99 -12.62
CA THR A 28 4.45 -4.88 -13.76
C THR A 28 5.73 -5.20 -14.53
N ASP A 29 6.53 -4.19 -14.83
CA ASP A 29 7.84 -4.31 -15.47
C ASP A 29 8.82 -5.06 -14.56
N ALA A 30 8.82 -4.73 -13.26
CA ALA A 30 9.65 -5.43 -12.29
C ALA A 30 9.34 -6.93 -12.23
N LYS A 31 8.06 -7.32 -12.21
CA LYS A 31 7.63 -8.73 -12.27
C LYS A 31 8.03 -9.40 -13.58
N ALA A 32 7.93 -8.71 -14.70
CA ALA A 32 8.31 -9.24 -16.02
C ALA A 32 9.82 -9.51 -16.09
N LYS A 33 10.64 -8.57 -15.62
CA LYS A 33 12.11 -8.69 -15.58
C LYS A 33 12.59 -9.74 -14.57
N ALA A 34 11.99 -9.77 -13.39
CA ALA A 34 12.29 -10.73 -12.32
C ALA A 34 11.76 -12.14 -12.60
N LYS A 35 10.84 -12.30 -13.58
CA LYS A 35 10.11 -13.55 -13.87
C LYS A 35 9.45 -14.14 -12.62
N GLY A 36 8.97 -13.28 -11.73
CA GLY A 36 8.48 -13.70 -10.43
C GLY A 36 7.84 -12.58 -9.61
N PRO A 37 7.30 -12.92 -8.43
CA PRO A 37 6.74 -11.95 -7.50
C PRO A 37 7.86 -11.08 -6.92
N VAL A 38 7.63 -9.77 -6.92
CA VAL A 38 8.55 -8.78 -6.35
C VAL A 38 7.79 -7.76 -5.52
N ALA A 39 8.46 -7.21 -4.52
CA ALA A 39 7.98 -6.10 -3.71
C ALA A 39 9.01 -4.97 -3.68
N LEU A 40 8.51 -3.73 -3.63
CA LEU A 40 9.37 -2.59 -3.41
C LEU A 40 9.69 -2.49 -1.93
N VAL A 41 10.97 -2.55 -1.59
CA VAL A 41 11.45 -2.50 -0.21
C VAL A 41 12.47 -1.38 -0.08
N THR A 42 12.43 -0.66 1.03
CA THR A 42 13.46 0.29 1.42
C THR A 42 14.24 -0.30 2.58
N GLU A 43 15.52 -0.60 2.36
CA GLU A 43 16.42 -1.11 3.39
C GLU A 43 17.43 -0.02 3.78
N TRP A 44 17.76 0.03 5.07
CA TRP A 44 18.77 0.94 5.62
C TRP A 44 20.12 0.25 5.64
N LEU A 45 21.10 0.86 4.99
CA LEU A 45 22.45 0.36 4.88
C LEU A 45 23.42 1.29 5.61
N LYS A 46 24.02 0.77 6.68
CA LYS A 46 25.18 1.37 7.32
C LYS A 46 26.46 0.76 6.71
N PRO A 47 27.34 1.56 6.08
CA PRO A 47 28.58 1.07 5.52
C PRO A 47 29.54 0.63 6.63
N THR A 48 30.34 -0.41 6.36
CA THR A 48 31.48 -0.75 7.21
C THR A 48 32.65 0.18 6.88
N PRO A 49 33.62 0.39 7.80
CA PRO A 49 34.74 1.31 7.59
C PRO A 49 35.47 1.07 6.26
N ASP A 50 35.68 -0.19 5.89
CA ASP A 50 36.40 -0.59 4.68
C ASP A 50 35.62 -0.35 3.37
N GLU A 51 34.29 -0.25 3.45
CA GLU A 51 33.39 -0.11 2.30
C GLU A 51 32.84 1.32 2.14
N THR A 52 33.12 2.22 3.10
CA THR A 52 32.59 3.59 3.15
C THR A 52 32.79 4.34 1.83
N ASP A 53 34.03 4.48 1.36
CA ASP A 53 34.36 5.23 0.15
C ASP A 53 33.69 4.67 -1.10
N ILE A 54 33.54 3.34 -1.19
CA ILE A 54 32.93 2.67 -2.33
C ILE A 54 31.42 2.93 -2.34
N LEU A 55 30.77 2.76 -1.19
CA LEU A 55 29.33 2.92 -1.05
C LEU A 55 28.89 4.39 -1.15
N VAL A 56 29.69 5.34 -0.64
CA VAL A 56 29.44 6.78 -0.82
C VAL A 56 29.49 7.16 -2.29
N LYS A 57 30.54 6.75 -3.02
CA LYS A 57 30.65 7.02 -4.46
C LYS A 57 29.52 6.39 -5.27
N ALA A 58 29.14 5.16 -4.92
CA ALA A 58 28.01 4.47 -5.55
C ALA A 58 26.68 5.20 -5.26
N ALA A 59 26.45 5.61 -4.02
CA ALA A 59 25.28 6.39 -3.63
C ALA A 59 25.21 7.69 -4.43
N ASP A 60 26.29 8.47 -4.48
CA ASP A 60 26.36 9.75 -5.20
C ASP A 60 26.05 9.60 -6.69
N GLY A 61 26.56 8.53 -7.34
CA GLY A 61 26.25 8.21 -8.74
C GLY A 61 24.78 7.86 -8.99
N HIS A 62 24.06 7.46 -7.95
CA HIS A 62 22.67 7.00 -8.03
C HIS A 62 21.64 7.94 -7.40
N ILE A 63 22.06 9.02 -6.72
CA ILE A 63 21.16 10.06 -6.18
C ILE A 63 20.24 10.61 -7.27
N ALA A 64 20.77 10.86 -8.48
CA ALA A 64 20.00 11.38 -9.60
C ALA A 64 18.87 10.44 -10.09
N ARG A 65 18.99 9.12 -9.82
CA ARG A 65 17.95 8.13 -10.14
C ARG A 65 16.84 8.07 -9.08
N GLY A 66 17.08 8.63 -7.89
CA GLY A 66 16.07 8.83 -6.85
C GLY A 66 15.70 7.59 -6.04
N PHE A 67 16.44 6.48 -6.16
CA PHE A 67 16.24 5.28 -5.34
C PHE A 67 17.11 5.23 -4.09
N VAL A 68 18.10 6.12 -3.97
CA VAL A 68 19.01 6.25 -2.84
C VAL A 68 18.77 7.57 -2.13
N GLN A 69 18.70 7.53 -0.81
CA GLN A 69 18.69 8.71 0.05
C GLN A 69 19.81 8.59 1.08
N THR A 70 20.57 9.66 1.29
CA THR A 70 21.69 9.69 2.23
C THR A 70 21.28 10.45 3.49
N TYR A 71 21.58 9.85 4.64
CA TYR A 71 21.35 10.38 5.97
C TYR A 71 22.66 10.33 6.77
N ALA A 72 22.70 11.04 7.90
CA ALA A 72 23.77 10.95 8.88
C ALA A 72 23.24 10.29 10.15
N ASP A 73 24.03 9.39 10.74
CA ASP A 73 23.76 8.80 12.05
C ASP A 73 24.08 9.79 13.18
N ASP A 74 23.82 9.40 14.43
CA ASP A 74 24.19 10.15 15.63
C ASP A 74 25.70 10.45 15.76
N GLN A 75 26.53 9.72 15.03
CA GLN A 75 27.99 9.85 14.96
C GLN A 75 28.48 10.56 13.68
N ASP A 76 27.58 11.22 12.94
CA ASP A 76 27.86 11.84 11.63
C ASP A 76 28.37 10.83 10.56
N GLU A 77 28.17 9.53 10.78
CA GLU A 77 28.48 8.49 9.81
C GLU A 77 27.38 8.40 8.73
N PRO A 78 27.73 8.19 7.45
CA PRO A 78 26.74 8.14 6.38
C PRO A 78 25.88 6.87 6.49
N VAL A 79 24.56 7.03 6.40
CA VAL A 79 23.58 5.93 6.36
C VAL A 79 22.74 6.08 5.10
N PHE A 80 22.59 5.00 4.34
CA PHE A 80 21.84 5.04 3.08
C PHE A 80 20.49 4.35 3.22
N ALA A 81 19.41 5.00 2.81
CA ALA A 81 18.13 4.35 2.58
C ALA A 81 18.02 4.00 1.09
N VAL A 82 18.01 2.70 0.79
CA VAL A 82 18.04 2.18 -0.58
C VAL A 82 16.72 1.50 -0.89
N SER A 83 16.01 2.03 -1.89
CA SER A 83 14.75 1.48 -2.37
C SER A 83 14.99 0.60 -3.60
N PHE A 84 14.56 -0.66 -3.56
CA PHE A 84 14.78 -1.63 -4.63
C PHE A 84 13.66 -2.67 -4.71
N TRP A 85 13.52 -3.32 -5.87
CA TRP A 85 12.63 -4.45 -6.06
C TRP A 85 13.29 -5.71 -5.52
N LYS A 86 12.73 -6.27 -4.45
CA LYS A 86 13.18 -7.53 -3.84
C LYS A 86 12.30 -8.67 -4.32
N HIS A 87 12.92 -9.79 -4.66
CA HIS A 87 12.19 -11.03 -4.95
C HIS A 87 11.48 -11.52 -3.69
N GLN A 88 10.19 -11.83 -3.82
CA GLN A 88 9.43 -12.40 -2.72
C GLN A 88 9.51 -13.92 -2.73
N SER A 89 9.73 -14.51 -1.56
CA SER A 89 9.55 -15.95 -1.39
C SER A 89 8.06 -16.31 -1.33
N ALA A 90 7.74 -17.60 -1.49
CA ALA A 90 6.36 -18.09 -1.35
C ALA A 90 5.80 -17.86 0.07
N GLU A 91 6.66 -17.80 1.09
CA GLU A 91 6.26 -17.52 2.48
C GLU A 91 5.89 -16.05 2.65
N ASP A 92 6.68 -15.14 2.06
CA ASP A 92 6.42 -13.70 2.10
C ASP A 92 5.09 -13.35 1.42
N LEU A 93 4.79 -14.02 0.31
CA LEU A 93 3.51 -13.85 -0.40
C LEU A 93 2.32 -14.21 0.47
N LYS A 94 2.35 -15.38 1.12
CA LYS A 94 1.26 -15.83 2.02
C LYS A 94 1.04 -14.84 3.16
N LYS A 95 2.13 -14.38 3.78
CA LYS A 95 2.06 -13.41 4.86
C LYS A 95 1.44 -12.08 4.41
N THR A 96 1.82 -11.62 3.22
CA THR A 96 1.26 -10.38 2.65
C THR A 96 -0.23 -10.52 2.36
N GLU A 97 -0.66 -11.65 1.78
CA GLU A 97 -2.06 -11.95 1.53
C GLU A 97 -2.89 -12.04 2.82
N GLU A 98 -2.34 -12.66 3.87
CA GLU A 98 -2.97 -12.75 5.19
C GLU A 98 -3.11 -11.36 5.84
N ASP A 99 -2.08 -10.52 5.78
CA ASP A 99 -2.12 -9.16 6.31
C ASP A 99 -3.13 -8.28 5.54
N GLU A 100 -3.17 -8.38 4.21
CA GLU A 100 -4.18 -7.70 3.39
C GLU A 100 -5.60 -8.19 3.69
N ALA A 101 -5.79 -9.49 3.85
CA ALA A 101 -7.08 -10.06 4.22
C ALA A 101 -7.54 -9.58 5.60
N ARG A 102 -6.61 -9.48 6.56
CA ARG A 102 -6.88 -8.94 7.90
C ARG A 102 -7.28 -7.47 7.83
N LEU A 103 -6.54 -6.65 7.09
CA LEU A 103 -6.85 -5.23 6.90
C LEU A 103 -8.20 -5.04 6.20
N ARG A 104 -8.48 -5.83 5.17
CA ARG A 104 -9.79 -5.82 4.48
C ARG A 104 -10.92 -6.18 5.44
N ALA A 105 -10.73 -7.18 6.29
CA ALA A 105 -11.70 -7.58 7.30
C ALA A 105 -11.93 -6.49 8.36
N GLN A 106 -10.88 -5.76 8.77
CA GLN A 106 -10.98 -4.61 9.67
C GLN A 106 -11.73 -3.45 9.01
N HIS A 107 -11.34 -3.06 7.80
CA HIS A 107 -11.99 -1.96 7.07
C HIS A 107 -13.47 -2.26 6.76
N ALA A 108 -13.80 -3.52 6.45
CA ALA A 108 -15.19 -3.95 6.26
C ALA A 108 -16.07 -3.84 7.54
N ARG A 109 -15.46 -3.73 8.73
CA ARG A 109 -16.17 -3.47 9.99
C ARG A 109 -16.37 -1.98 10.26
N GLU A 110 -15.49 -1.13 9.72
CA GLU A 110 -15.45 0.32 9.97
C GLU A 110 -16.18 1.15 8.90
N HIS A 111 -16.35 0.61 7.69
CA HIS A 111 -16.97 1.34 6.59
C HIS A 111 -18.46 1.61 6.84
N THR A 112 -18.76 2.85 7.23
CA THR A 112 -20.10 3.29 7.68
C THR A 112 -21.14 3.24 6.56
N ASN A 113 -20.73 3.40 5.29
CA ASN A 113 -21.65 3.30 4.14
C ASN A 113 -22.13 1.86 3.90
N ASP A 114 -21.33 0.85 4.23
CA ASP A 114 -21.68 -0.54 3.94
C ASP A 114 -22.71 -1.08 4.95
N ILE A 115 -22.66 -0.59 6.20
CA ILE A 115 -23.69 -0.87 7.23
C ILE A 115 -25.09 -0.48 6.73
N TYR A 116 -25.20 0.57 5.91
CA TYR A 116 -26.50 1.04 5.41
C TYR A 116 -27.11 0.14 4.34
N PHE A 117 -26.28 -0.49 3.49
CA PHE A 117 -26.73 -1.22 2.29
C PHE A 117 -26.58 -2.74 2.38
N THR A 118 -25.50 -3.27 2.96
CA THR A 118 -25.23 -4.72 2.97
C THR A 118 -25.55 -5.40 4.31
N ARG A 119 -25.60 -4.64 5.42
CA ARG A 119 -25.79 -5.22 6.77
C ARG A 119 -26.90 -4.53 7.58
N PRO A 120 -28.18 -4.73 7.19
CA PRO A 120 -29.32 -4.07 7.83
C PRO A 120 -29.46 -4.38 9.33
N GLU A 121 -28.99 -5.54 9.80
CA GLU A 121 -29.00 -5.91 11.22
C GLU A 121 -28.03 -5.07 12.07
N LEU A 122 -26.83 -4.78 11.55
CA LEU A 122 -25.85 -3.93 12.23
C LEU A 122 -26.29 -2.47 12.24
N ARG A 123 -27.00 -2.03 11.19
CA ARG A 123 -27.64 -0.70 11.15
C ARG A 123 -28.66 -0.54 12.27
N ARG A 124 -29.50 -1.56 12.51
CA ARG A 124 -30.50 -1.57 13.59
C ARG A 124 -29.87 -1.51 14.98
N LYS A 125 -28.72 -2.19 15.17
CA LYS A 125 -27.95 -2.13 16.44
C LYS A 125 -27.25 -0.78 16.64
N ARG A 126 -26.71 -0.16 15.58
CA ARG A 126 -25.98 1.11 15.64
C ARG A 126 -26.92 2.33 15.72
N PHE A 127 -28.12 2.25 15.13
CA PHE A 127 -29.16 3.28 15.20
C PHE A 127 -30.49 2.71 15.73
N PRO A 128 -30.53 2.29 17.00
CA PRO A 128 -31.77 1.81 17.61
C PRO A 128 -32.79 2.96 17.64
N GLY A 129 -33.97 2.74 17.06
CA GLY A 129 -35.06 3.73 17.08
C GLY A 129 -35.36 4.45 15.75
N ARG A 130 -34.56 4.24 14.70
CA ARG A 130 -34.92 4.62 13.30
C ARG A 130 -35.56 3.46 12.52
N SER A 131 -36.29 2.57 13.20
CA SER A 131 -37.36 1.86 12.51
C SER A 131 -38.23 2.93 11.89
N GLN A 132 -38.57 2.84 10.60
CA GLN A 132 -39.61 3.70 10.02
C GLN A 132 -40.79 3.61 10.98
N ARG A 133 -41.01 4.66 11.76
CA ARG A 133 -42.30 4.86 12.40
C ARG A 133 -43.21 5.02 11.19
N MET A 134 -43.90 3.95 10.81
CA MET A 134 -45.15 4.14 10.10
C MET A 134 -45.93 5.07 11.01
N ARG A 135 -46.02 6.33 10.61
CA ARG A 135 -46.89 7.28 11.28
C ARG A 135 -48.27 6.69 11.09
N ASP A 136 -48.95 6.38 12.18
CA ASP A 136 -50.38 6.05 12.10
C ASP A 136 -51.04 7.20 11.34
N VAL A 137 -51.61 6.87 10.18
CA VAL A 137 -52.26 7.86 9.31
C VAL A 137 -53.38 8.48 10.14
N HIS A 138 -53.40 9.81 10.24
CA HIS A 138 -54.42 10.49 11.02
C HIS A 138 -55.80 10.16 10.42
N PRO A 139 -56.82 9.83 11.21
CA PRO A 139 -58.13 9.44 10.69
C PRO A 139 -58.79 10.51 9.79
N ASP A 140 -58.35 11.77 9.90
CA ASP A 140 -58.83 12.90 9.10
C ASP A 140 -57.96 13.21 7.87
N GLN A 141 -56.90 12.43 7.60
CA GLN A 141 -56.15 12.56 6.35
C GLN A 141 -56.96 11.93 5.20
N ILE A 142 -57.66 12.77 4.46
CA ILE A 142 -58.31 12.40 3.20
C ILE A 142 -57.20 12.13 2.18
N ASP A 143 -57.17 10.93 1.62
CA ASP A 143 -56.22 10.56 0.56
C ASP A 143 -56.67 11.26 -0.74
N LEU A 144 -56.02 12.38 -1.06
CA LEU A 144 -56.35 13.27 -2.18
C LEU A 144 -56.11 12.65 -3.57
N PHE A 145 -55.66 11.39 -3.63
CA PHE A 145 -55.38 10.67 -4.87
C PHE A 145 -56.07 9.30 -4.90
N SER A 146 -57.34 9.24 -4.48
CA SER A 146 -58.19 8.10 -4.82
C SER A 146 -58.38 8.08 -6.34
N GLU A 147 -58.04 6.96 -6.97
CA GLU A 147 -58.09 6.74 -8.41
C GLU A 147 -59.51 6.90 -8.95
N GLU A 148 -59.86 8.11 -9.40
CA GLU A 148 -60.94 8.34 -10.36
C GLU A 148 -60.32 8.98 -11.61
N GLN A 149 -59.86 8.11 -12.51
CA GLN A 149 -59.74 8.43 -13.93
C GLN A 149 -60.65 7.45 -14.69
N GLU A 150 -61.90 7.86 -14.88
CA GLU A 150 -62.70 7.45 -16.05
C GLU A 150 -62.39 8.36 -17.24
#